data_AF-A0A2Z5TMG5-F1
#
_entry.id   AF-A0A2Z5TMG5-F1
#
_cell.length_a   1.000
_cell.length_b   1.000
_cell.length_c   1.000
_cell.angle_alpha   90.00
_cell.angle_beta   90.00
_cell.angle_gamma   90.00
#
_symmetry.space_group_name_H-M   'P 1'
#
loop_
_entity.id
_entity.type
_entity.pdbx_description
1 polymer ?
#
loop_
_entity_poly.entity_id
_entity_poly.type
_entity_poly.pdbx_seq_one_letter_code
_entity_poly.pdbx_strand_id
1 'polypeptide(L)'
;METLLLDANGRRIIANSEFMILLKQAKSDREELVHLLGLSKELEKYLVNPEKGSGLIKAGSTVVPFRNKIPLQTQLFDIMSTDPEKMRGES
;
A
#
# COMPACT_ATOMS: atom_id res chain seq x y z
N MET A 1 5.79 16.46 -14.04
CA MET A 1 5.37 16.22 -12.64
C MET A 1 6.36 15.23 -12.06
N GLU A 2 7.10 15.62 -11.04
CA GLU A 2 8.09 14.77 -10.39
C GLU A 2 7.37 13.91 -9.34
N THR A 3 7.53 12.59 -9.39
CA THR A 3 6.97 11.67 -8.39
C THR A 3 8.07 11.32 -7.38
N LEU A 4 7.67 10.93 -6.17
CA LEU A 4 8.62 10.53 -5.12
C LEU A 4 9.58 9.41 -5.59
N LEU A 5 9.11 8.53 -6.47
CA LEU A 5 9.90 7.44 -7.04
C LEU A 5 10.92 7.93 -8.07
N LEU A 6 10.65 9.03 -8.78
CA LEU A 6 11.60 9.61 -9.74
C LEU A 6 12.75 10.35 -9.05
N ASP A 7 12.54 10.89 -7.84
CA ASP A 7 13.57 11.56 -7.05
C ASP A 7 14.50 10.56 -6.33
N ALA A 8 15.80 10.84 -6.36
CA ALA A 8 16.80 10.00 -5.71
C ALA A 8 16.68 10.00 -4.18
N ASN A 9 16.31 11.13 -3.57
CA ASN A 9 16.10 11.17 -2.12
C ASN A 9 14.82 10.43 -1.74
N GLY A 10 13.76 10.56 -2.52
CA GLY A 10 12.53 9.80 -2.36
C GLY A 10 12.74 8.28 -2.39
N ARG A 11 13.51 7.77 -3.35
CA ARG A 11 13.89 6.34 -3.38
C ARG A 11 14.68 5.91 -2.14
N ARG A 12 15.57 6.77 -1.61
CA ARG A 12 16.32 6.47 -0.38
C ARG A 12 15.41 6.42 0.84
N ILE A 13 14.40 7.28 0.92
CA ILE A 13 13.41 7.25 2.02
C ILE A 13 12.68 5.91 2.01
N ILE A 14 12.24 5.46 0.83
CA ILE A 14 11.56 4.17 0.67
C ILE A 14 12.48 3.00 1.03
N ALA A 15 13.71 2.97 0.48
CA ALA A 15 14.65 1.87 0.70
C ALA A 15 15.09 1.75 2.18
N ASN A 16 15.23 2.87 2.88
CA ASN A 16 15.64 2.90 4.29
C ASN A 16 14.47 2.74 5.27
N SER A 17 13.23 2.76 4.81
CA SER A 17 12.08 2.57 5.69
C SER A 17 12.00 1.12 6.15
N GLU A 18 12.21 0.90 7.46
CA GLU A 18 12.19 -0.44 8.05
C GLU A 18 10.79 -1.03 8.03
N PHE A 19 9.77 -0.20 8.27
CA PHE A 19 8.37 -0.60 8.28
C PHE A 19 7.56 0.14 7.22
N MET A 20 6.78 -0.58 6.42
CA MET A 20 5.91 0.01 5.40
C MET A 20 4.63 -0.81 5.21
N ILE A 21 3.53 -0.12 4.92
CA ILE A 21 2.29 -0.74 4.44
C ILE A 21 2.06 -0.28 3.00
N LEU A 22 1.98 -1.23 2.08
CA LEU A 22 1.79 -0.99 0.65
C LEU A 22 0.42 -1.53 0.23
N LEU A 23 -0.46 -0.64 -0.20
CA LEU A 23 -1.76 -0.97 -0.78
C LEU A 23 -1.67 -1.08 -2.31
N LYS A 24 -2.81 -1.14 -3.01
CA LYS A 24 -2.85 -1.13 -4.48
C LYS A 24 -2.04 0.04 -5.07
N GLN A 25 -1.18 -0.25 -6.04
CA GLN A 25 -0.32 0.74 -6.71
C GLN A 25 -0.66 0.87 -8.20
N ALA A 26 -0.39 2.04 -8.78
CA ALA A 26 -0.45 2.24 -10.22
C ALA A 26 0.60 1.40 -10.96
N LYS A 27 0.39 1.09 -12.24
CA LYS A 27 1.29 0.18 -12.98
C LYS A 27 2.73 0.67 -13.03
N SER A 28 2.95 1.95 -13.33
CA SER A 28 4.28 2.57 -13.38
C SER A 28 5.00 2.47 -12.04
N ASP A 29 4.32 2.87 -10.96
CA ASP A 29 4.92 2.96 -9.63
C ASP A 29 5.17 1.57 -9.03
N ARG A 30 4.28 0.61 -9.33
CA ARG A 30 4.41 -0.78 -8.88
C ARG A 30 5.67 -1.44 -9.41
N GLU A 31 5.97 -1.29 -10.70
CA GLU A 31 7.14 -1.92 -11.33
C GLU A 31 8.45 -1.44 -10.67
N GLU A 32 8.53 -0.15 -10.35
CA GLU A 32 9.67 0.42 -9.64
C GLU A 32 9.74 -0.03 -8.17
N LEU A 33 8.61 -0.06 -7.46
CA LEU A 33 8.55 -0.54 -6.07
C LEU A 33 8.91 -2.02 -5.95
N VAL A 34 8.49 -2.87 -6.89
CA VAL A 34 8.86 -4.29 -6.93
C VAL A 34 10.36 -4.45 -7.05
N HIS A 35 11.00 -3.65 -7.92
CA HIS A 35 12.44 -3.67 -8.07
C HIS A 35 13.17 -3.15 -6.83
N LEU A 36 12.74 -1.99 -6.30
CA LEU A 36 13.37 -1.32 -5.16
C LEU A 36 13.30 -2.16 -3.87
N LEU A 37 12.22 -2.90 -3.68
CA LEU A 37 11.98 -3.71 -2.48
C LEU A 37 12.31 -5.19 -2.67
N GLY A 38 12.76 -5.61 -3.86
CA GLY A 38 13.11 -7.00 -4.16
C GLY A 38 11.93 -7.97 -4.05
N LEU A 39 10.73 -7.55 -4.46
CA LEU A 39 9.52 -8.36 -4.31
C LEU A 39 9.47 -9.50 -5.34
N SER A 40 8.95 -10.67 -4.93
CA SER A 40 8.67 -11.76 -5.86
C SER A 40 7.45 -11.47 -6.73
N LYS A 41 7.31 -12.20 -7.85
CA LYS A 41 6.13 -12.12 -8.73
C LYS A 41 4.83 -12.50 -8.00
N GLU A 42 4.90 -13.37 -6.99
CA GLU A 42 3.77 -13.74 -6.15
C GLU A 42 3.34 -12.60 -5.24
N LEU A 43 4.30 -11.88 -4.63
CA LEU A 43 4.04 -10.73 -3.79
C LEU A 43 3.50 -9.54 -4.60
N GLU A 44 3.98 -9.33 -5.83
CA GLU A 44 3.48 -8.28 -6.72
C GLU A 44 1.96 -8.37 -6.95
N LYS A 45 1.39 -9.58 -6.98
CA LYS A 45 -0.07 -9.78 -7.17
C LYS A 45 -0.90 -9.06 -6.11
N TYR A 46 -0.38 -8.89 -4.90
CA TYR A 46 -1.03 -8.17 -3.81
C TYR A 46 -1.02 -6.64 -3.99
N LEU A 47 -0.30 -6.12 -4.99
CA LEU A 47 -0.29 -4.70 -5.35
C LEU A 47 -1.09 -4.38 -6.62
N VAL A 48 -1.43 -5.38 -7.44
CA VAL A 48 -2.15 -5.18 -8.71
C VAL A 48 -3.65 -4.98 -8.47
N ASN A 49 -4.31 -5.97 -7.85
CA ASN A 49 -5.75 -5.95 -7.58
C ASN A 49 -6.05 -6.64 -6.24
N PRO A 50 -5.56 -6.08 -5.11
CA PRO A 50 -5.95 -6.59 -3.80
C PRO A 50 -7.42 -6.30 -3.49
N GLU A 51 -8.00 -7.09 -2.57
CA GLU A 51 -9.24 -6.71 -1.89
C GLU A 51 -9.04 -5.35 -1.19
N LYS A 52 -10.10 -4.54 -1.03
CA LYS A 52 -10.01 -3.27 -0.29
C LYS A 52 -9.41 -3.51 1.10
N GLY A 53 -8.47 -2.65 1.51
CA GLY A 53 -7.75 -2.79 2.79
C GLY A 53 -6.71 -3.92 2.82
N SER A 54 -6.37 -4.52 1.68
CA SER A 54 -5.34 -5.57 1.59
C SER A 54 -4.13 -5.10 0.79
N GLY A 55 -2.98 -5.73 1.02
CA GLY A 55 -1.73 -5.35 0.37
C GLY A 55 -0.53 -6.10 0.96
N LEU A 56 0.60 -5.42 1.08
CA LEU A 56 1.83 -5.93 1.68
C LEU A 56 2.23 -5.13 2.92
N ILE A 57 2.79 -5.82 3.91
CA ILE A 57 3.52 -5.22 5.02
C ILE A 57 4.99 -5.59 4.85
N LYS A 58 5.87 -4.59 4.85
CA LYS A 58 7.31 -4.76 5.00
C LYS A 58 7.68 -4.47 6.44
N ALA A 59 8.41 -5.38 7.08
CA ALA A 59 9.01 -5.20 8.39
C ALA A 59 10.45 -5.74 8.35
N GLY A 60 11.42 -4.83 8.41
CA GLY A 60 12.83 -5.16 8.17
C GLY A 60 13.03 -5.74 6.77
N SER A 61 13.55 -6.96 6.72
CA SER A 61 13.77 -7.76 5.50
C SER A 61 12.58 -8.62 5.10
N THR A 62 11.54 -8.69 5.93
CA THR A 62 10.39 -9.57 5.70
C THR A 62 9.27 -8.78 5.04
N VAL A 63 8.73 -9.33 3.95
CA VAL A 63 7.53 -8.80 3.29
C VAL A 63 6.46 -9.88 3.28
N VAL A 64 5.30 -9.55 3.84
CA VAL A 64 4.17 -10.48 3.96
C VAL A 64 2.89 -9.85 3.42
N PRO A 65 2.02 -10.64 2.76
CA PRO A 65 0.69 -10.18 2.42
C PRO A 65 -0.15 -9.99 3.69
N PHE A 66 -0.99 -8.96 3.70
CA PHE A 66 -1.98 -8.76 4.75
C PHE A 66 -3.37 -8.52 4.15
N ARG A 67 -4.39 -8.85 4.94
CA ARG A 67 -5.78 -8.55 4.63
C ARG A 67 -6.43 -7.89 5.83
N ASN A 68 -6.86 -6.65 5.68
CA ASN A 68 -7.61 -5.93 6.70
C ASN A 68 -9.10 -5.87 6.34
N LYS A 69 -9.83 -6.96 6.60
CA LYS A 69 -11.30 -6.98 6.46
C LYS A 69 -11.94 -6.50 7.75
N ILE A 70 -12.29 -5.21 7.80
CA ILE A 70 -13.09 -4.66 8.90
C ILE A 70 -14.57 -4.72 8.51
N PRO A 71 -15.46 -5.27 9.34
CA PRO A 71 -16.89 -5.32 9.03
C PRO A 71 -17.49 -3.92 8.90
N LEU A 72 -18.27 -3.70 7.83
CA LEU A 72 -18.77 -2.38 7.43
C LEU A 72 -19.66 -1.68 8.48
N GLN A 73 -20.27 -2.45 9.40
CA GLN A 73 -21.21 -1.98 10.41
C GLN A 73 -20.55 -1.70 11.75
N THR A 74 -19.24 -1.46 11.77
CA THR A 74 -18.49 -1.21 13.01
C THR A 74 -18.01 0.22 13.05
N GLN A 75 -18.05 0.83 14.24
CA GLN A 75 -17.45 2.15 14.48
C GLN A 75 -15.96 2.18 14.08
N LEU A 76 -15.27 1.03 14.24
CA LEU A 76 -13.88 0.88 13.79
C LEU A 76 -13.75 1.04 12.27
N PHE A 77 -14.70 0.50 11.48
CA PHE A 77 -14.71 0.70 10.04
C PHE A 77 -14.89 2.17 9.69
N ASP A 78 -15.80 2.88 10.36
CA ASP A 78 -16.07 4.29 10.08
C ASP A 78 -14.83 5.17 10.35
N ILE A 79 -14.11 4.89 11.45
CA ILE A 79 -12.87 5.59 11.81
C ILE A 79 -11.71 5.23 10.85
N MET A 80 -11.61 3.97 10.43
CA MET A 80 -10.48 3.46 9.65
C MET A 80 -10.69 3.56 8.12
N SER A 81 -11.91 3.87 7.68
CA SER A 81 -12.26 3.93 6.26
C SER A 81 -11.58 5.12 5.60
N THR A 82 -10.77 4.86 4.58
CA THR A 82 -10.19 5.90 3.71
C THR A 82 -10.97 6.06 2.40
N ASP A 83 -12.22 5.58 2.35
CA ASP A 83 -13.08 5.68 1.16
C ASP A 83 -13.72 7.10 1.10
N PRO A 84 -13.29 7.96 0.16
CA PRO A 84 -13.73 9.36 0.12
C PRO A 84 -15.24 9.51 -0.13
N GLU A 85 -15.87 8.55 -0.79
CA GLU A 85 -17.32 8.57 -1.03
C GLU A 85 -18.10 8.28 0.26
N LYS A 86 -17.56 7.45 1.16
CA LYS A 86 -18.15 7.24 2.49
C LYS A 86 -17.87 8.42 3.44
N MET A 87 -16.74 9.09 3.28
CA MET A 87 -16.41 10.29 4.06
C MET A 87 -17.23 11.53 3.66
N ARG A 88 -17.80 11.57 2.44
CA ARG A 88 -18.69 12.65 1.98
C ARG A 88 -20.12 12.56 2.53
N GLY A 89 -20.42 11.57 3.37
CA GLY A 89 -21.76 11.23 3.81
C GLY A 89 -22.14 11.73 5.20
N GLU A 90 -21.98 13.03 5.49
CA GLU A 90 -22.77 13.75 6.51
C GLU A 90 -22.99 15.18 5.99
N SER A 91 -24.16 15.46 5.41
CA SER A 91 -24.66 16.80 5.08
C SER A 91 -26.18 16.82 5.22
#